data_AF-A0A2M9BKY0-F1
#
_entry.id   AF-A0A2M9BKY0-F1
#
_cell.length_a   1.000
_cell.length_b   1.000
_cell.length_c   1.000
_cell.angle_alpha   90.00
_cell.angle_beta   90.00
_cell.angle_gamma   90.00
#
_symmetry.space_group_name_H-M   'P 1'
#
loop_
_entity.id
_entity.type
_entity.pdbx_description
1 polymer ?
#
loop_
_entity_poly.entity_id
_entity_poly.type
_entity_poly.pdbx_seq_one_letter_code
_entity_poly.pdbx_strand_id
1 'polypeptide(L)'
;MPPRLLLLLSFFLVTTLLPQAGQAQSARKRARLAAAGPVLTRKDTAYAVHELFFQRRTGGAFFTGYGVAMTGIVAVGSLANPPKGSGEVLPSIGVVAVMGALPIWLGVSKHRRYNLSREQVVLTDYAKTGFLDRKYRRRLRGICRPVPGNRTWPAVVTDTLAPGALPPVAATPPATPATDSAARVRPAAATGYTMADSLDAVAGLFASRRLGGQIPLLAVLPAARLMTGSSGKEYNMYTGQFEDKKASGGAIAAGLGLVVGSFTYMILHNSPYTQAKLAEIRTACEAGAPIPAKVRVLLKPRHFEAGREERNRQLRRAARKIH
;
A
#
# COMPACT_ATOMS: atom_id res chain seq x y z
N MET A 1 16.87 35.40 13.05
CA MET A 1 16.23 34.18 13.60
C MET A 1 17.29 33.10 13.81
N PRO A 2 17.32 32.43 14.97
CA PRO A 2 18.32 31.39 15.19
C PRO A 2 18.04 30.18 14.27
N PRO A 3 19.06 29.56 13.65
CA PRO A 3 18.90 28.47 12.70
C PRO A 3 18.16 27.25 13.28
N ARG A 4 18.16 27.11 14.62
CA ARG A 4 17.42 26.07 15.35
C ARG A 4 15.89 26.24 15.27
N LEU A 5 15.38 27.47 15.18
CA LEU A 5 13.94 27.74 15.12
C LEU A 5 13.36 27.37 13.74
N LEU A 6 14.13 27.60 12.67
CA LEU A 6 13.75 27.28 11.29
C LEU A 6 13.64 25.75 11.07
N LEU A 7 14.54 24.97 11.66
CA LEU A 7 14.50 23.50 11.61
C LEU A 7 13.32 22.91 12.38
N LEU A 8 13.00 23.44 13.56
CA LEU A 8 11.84 23.00 14.34
C LEU A 8 10.53 23.34 13.62
N LEU A 9 10.44 24.52 13.01
CA LEU A 9 9.25 24.98 12.29
C LEU A 9 9.05 24.19 10.99
N SER A 10 10.11 23.85 10.25
CA SER A 10 10.01 22.96 9.09
C SER A 10 9.59 21.53 9.46
N PHE A 11 10.08 21.01 10.61
CA PHE A 11 9.70 19.68 11.06
C PHE A 11 8.23 19.63 11.51
N PHE A 12 7.77 20.68 12.18
CA PHE A 12 6.36 20.83 12.57
C PHE A 12 5.46 20.95 11.34
N LEU A 13 5.85 21.74 10.34
CA LEU A 13 5.07 21.92 9.11
C LEU A 13 4.93 20.62 8.29
N VAL A 14 6.02 19.84 8.17
CA VAL A 14 6.03 18.56 7.44
C VAL A 14 5.22 17.49 8.18
N THR A 15 5.23 17.48 9.51
CA THR A 15 4.45 16.51 10.30
C THR A 15 2.96 16.84 10.34
N THR A 16 2.55 18.11 10.27
CA THR A 16 1.12 18.49 10.27
C THR A 16 0.43 18.34 8.91
N LEU A 17 1.18 18.40 7.79
CA LEU A 17 0.58 18.39 6.44
C LEU A 17 0.41 16.99 5.82
N LEU A 18 1.13 15.97 6.30
CA LEU A 18 1.10 14.63 5.68
C LEU A 18 -0.18 13.78 5.87
N PRO A 19 -1.09 13.96 6.86
CA PRO A 19 -2.22 13.03 7.01
C PRO A 19 -3.46 13.39 6.17
N GLN A 20 -3.52 14.56 5.50
CA GLN A 20 -4.78 15.00 4.87
C GLN A 20 -5.13 14.27 3.56
N ALA A 21 -4.14 13.83 2.78
CA ALA A 21 -4.41 13.19 1.47
C ALA A 21 -5.17 11.85 1.59
N GLY A 22 -4.93 11.08 2.66
CA GLY A 22 -5.65 9.82 2.91
C GLY A 22 -7.08 10.01 3.44
N GLN A 23 -7.35 11.13 4.12
CA GLN A 23 -8.67 11.43 4.66
C GLN A 23 -9.65 11.86 3.57
N ALA A 24 -9.21 12.63 2.58
CA ALA A 24 -10.07 13.09 1.47
C ALA A 24 -10.57 11.93 0.59
N GLN A 25 -9.72 10.93 0.30
CA GLN A 25 -10.13 9.75 -0.46
C GLN A 25 -11.08 8.86 0.34
N SER A 26 -10.82 8.71 1.64
CA SER A 26 -11.69 7.98 2.55
C SER A 26 -13.08 8.64 2.68
N ALA A 27 -13.12 9.98 2.75
CA ALA A 27 -14.36 10.75 2.80
C ALA A 27 -15.19 10.62 1.50
N ARG A 28 -14.55 10.70 0.33
CA ARG A 28 -15.24 10.48 -0.96
C ARG A 28 -15.79 9.07 -1.11
N LYS A 29 -15.05 8.04 -0.65
CA LYS A 29 -15.55 6.65 -0.65
C LYS A 29 -16.73 6.48 0.30
N ARG A 30 -16.71 7.15 1.46
CA ARG A 30 -17.84 7.19 2.42
C ARG A 30 -19.08 7.86 1.84
N ALA A 31 -18.94 9.02 1.20
CA ALA A 31 -20.07 9.72 0.57
C ALA A 31 -20.73 8.86 -0.52
N ARG A 32 -19.92 8.12 -1.29
CA ARG A 32 -20.41 7.20 -2.33
C ARG A 32 -21.13 5.96 -1.76
N LEU A 33 -20.66 5.44 -0.63
CA LEU A 33 -21.27 4.30 0.06
C LEU A 33 -22.54 4.68 0.87
N ALA A 34 -22.68 5.96 1.25
CA ALA A 34 -23.88 6.45 1.93
C ALA A 34 -25.03 6.76 0.96
N ALA A 35 -24.72 7.09 -0.30
CA ALA A 35 -25.71 7.44 -1.32
C ALA A 35 -26.32 6.21 -2.04
N ALA A 36 -25.58 5.11 -2.13
CA ALA A 36 -26.19 3.81 -2.40
C ALA A 36 -26.72 3.31 -1.06
N GLY A 37 -27.97 2.88 -0.96
CA GLY A 37 -28.45 2.17 0.22
C GLY A 37 -28.34 0.65 0.02
N PRO A 38 -27.14 0.03 0.02
CA PRO A 38 -27.06 -1.41 -0.09
C PRO A 38 -27.37 -2.04 1.27
N VAL A 39 -28.14 -3.11 1.21
CA VAL A 39 -28.18 -4.12 2.28
C VAL A 39 -26.76 -4.64 2.44
N LEU A 40 -26.02 -4.14 3.42
CA LEU A 40 -24.66 -4.57 3.72
C LEU A 40 -24.67 -6.07 4.02
N THR A 41 -23.96 -6.86 3.23
CA THR A 41 -23.90 -8.31 3.43
C THR A 41 -22.95 -8.65 4.59
N ARG A 42 -23.09 -9.86 5.17
CA ARG A 42 -22.09 -10.37 6.14
C ARG A 42 -20.68 -10.42 5.52
N LYS A 43 -20.58 -10.66 4.21
CA LYS A 43 -19.31 -10.64 3.45
C LYS A 43 -18.68 -9.24 3.43
N ASP A 44 -19.49 -8.20 3.24
CA ASP A 44 -19.01 -6.81 3.29
C ASP A 44 -18.51 -6.44 4.71
N THR A 45 -19.18 -6.97 5.73
CA THR A 45 -18.75 -6.78 7.13
C THR A 45 -17.42 -7.48 7.41
N ALA A 46 -17.23 -8.71 6.92
CA ALA A 46 -15.96 -9.43 7.02
C ALA A 46 -14.84 -8.69 6.29
N TYR A 47 -15.09 -8.18 5.08
CA TYR A 47 -14.14 -7.37 4.33
C TYR A 47 -13.79 -6.06 5.06
N ALA A 48 -14.78 -5.41 5.66
CA ALA A 48 -14.55 -4.19 6.44
C ALA A 48 -13.70 -4.46 7.69
N VAL A 49 -13.85 -5.61 8.34
CA VAL A 49 -12.97 -6.04 9.45
C VAL A 49 -11.56 -6.29 8.94
N HIS A 50 -11.40 -7.02 7.84
CA HIS A 50 -10.09 -7.28 7.24
C HIS A 50 -9.36 -5.97 6.93
N GLU A 51 -10.04 -5.05 6.25
CA GLU A 51 -9.51 -3.74 5.91
C GLU A 51 -9.16 -2.91 7.15
N LEU A 52 -9.98 -2.95 8.21
CA LEU A 52 -9.68 -2.28 9.48
C LEU A 52 -8.38 -2.82 10.10
N PHE A 53 -8.20 -4.14 10.14
CA PHE A 53 -7.00 -4.75 10.68
C PHE A 53 -5.79 -4.44 9.81
N PHE A 54 -5.93 -4.51 8.48
CA PHE A 54 -4.89 -4.15 7.53
C PHE A 54 -4.43 -2.70 7.69
N GLN A 55 -5.35 -1.73 7.73
CA GLN A 55 -5.05 -0.32 7.95
C GLN A 55 -4.37 -0.05 9.29
N ARG A 56 -4.78 -0.75 10.36
CA ARG A 56 -4.17 -0.57 11.68
C ARG A 56 -2.79 -1.21 11.77
N ARG A 57 -2.57 -2.33 11.09
CA ARG A 57 -1.28 -3.03 11.03
C ARG A 57 -0.26 -2.27 10.19
N THR A 58 -0.67 -1.75 9.03
CA THR A 58 0.16 -0.87 8.20
C THR A 58 0.50 0.42 8.93
N GLY A 59 -0.47 1.02 9.64
CA GLY A 59 -0.19 2.14 10.54
C GLY A 59 0.80 1.78 11.65
N GLY A 60 0.70 0.58 12.24
CA GLY A 60 1.68 0.08 13.20
C GLY A 60 3.09 0.00 12.61
N ALA A 61 3.24 -0.58 11.42
CA ALA A 61 4.52 -0.70 10.74
C ALA A 61 5.13 0.66 10.44
N PHE A 62 4.30 1.64 10.05
CA PHE A 62 4.73 3.02 9.84
C PHE A 62 5.30 3.65 11.12
N PHE A 63 4.61 3.53 12.26
CA PHE A 63 5.11 4.09 13.53
C PHE A 63 6.38 3.38 14.02
N THR A 64 6.46 2.07 13.88
CA THR A 64 7.68 1.32 14.23
C THR A 64 8.84 1.74 13.34
N GLY A 65 8.64 1.78 12.02
CA GLY A 65 9.68 2.19 11.06
C GLY A 65 10.15 3.62 11.29
N TYR A 66 9.21 4.54 11.52
CA TYR A 66 9.50 5.93 11.87
C TYR A 66 10.32 6.03 13.16
N GLY A 67 9.90 5.34 14.23
CA GLY A 67 10.62 5.41 15.50
C GLY A 67 12.00 4.77 15.44
N VAL A 68 12.18 3.65 14.72
CA VAL A 68 13.49 3.04 14.49
C VAL A 68 14.39 4.00 13.71
N ALA A 69 13.89 4.63 12.65
CA ALA A 69 14.63 5.60 11.87
C ALA A 69 15.06 6.82 12.71
N MET A 70 14.14 7.40 13.49
CA MET A 70 14.44 8.56 14.34
C MET A 70 15.41 8.21 15.47
N THR A 71 15.28 7.03 16.08
CA THR A 71 16.24 6.53 17.07
C THR A 71 17.63 6.41 16.44
N GLY A 72 17.72 5.86 15.23
CA GLY A 72 18.97 5.76 14.49
C GLY A 72 19.60 7.12 14.20
N ILE A 73 18.82 8.11 13.75
CA ILE A 73 19.29 9.47 13.50
C ILE A 73 19.90 10.09 14.77
N VAL A 74 19.18 10.03 15.88
CA VAL A 74 19.63 10.67 17.12
C VAL A 74 20.80 9.93 17.75
N ALA A 75 20.79 8.59 17.74
CA ALA A 75 21.90 7.78 18.26
C ALA A 75 23.20 8.06 17.50
N VAL A 76 23.16 8.09 16.17
CA VAL A 76 24.37 8.34 15.36
C VAL A 76 24.82 9.79 15.45
N GLY A 77 23.88 10.75 15.49
CA GLY A 77 24.22 12.17 15.70
C GLY A 77 24.90 12.43 17.05
N SER A 78 24.50 11.69 18.09
CA SER A 78 25.08 11.79 19.43
C SER A 78 26.49 11.19 19.51
N LEU A 79 26.77 10.13 18.76
CA LEU A 79 28.11 9.54 18.63
C LEU A 79 29.07 10.40 17.82
N ALA A 80 28.57 11.10 16.80
CA ALA A 80 29.39 11.96 15.94
C ALA A 80 29.82 13.27 16.62
N ASN A 81 29.03 13.78 17.57
CA ASN A 81 29.34 14.98 18.34
C ASN A 81 29.21 14.67 19.83
N PRO A 82 30.19 13.97 20.44
CA PRO A 82 30.17 13.75 21.87
C PRO A 82 30.19 15.12 22.57
N PRO A 83 29.28 15.39 23.52
CA PRO A 83 29.21 16.67 24.20
C PRO A 83 30.56 16.94 24.89
N LYS A 84 31.26 17.99 24.44
CA LYS A 84 32.51 18.45 25.07
C LYS A 84 32.17 19.24 26.33
N GLY A 85 32.22 18.57 27.48
CA GLY A 85 32.23 19.23 28.79
C GLY A 85 30.85 19.41 29.45
N SER A 86 30.76 18.90 30.68
CA SER A 86 29.83 19.24 31.79
C SER A 86 28.33 19.36 31.50
N GLY A 87 27.56 18.32 31.87
CA GLY A 87 26.22 18.49 32.46
C GLY A 87 24.99 18.39 31.55
N GLU A 88 25.09 18.69 30.25
CA GLU A 88 23.92 18.72 29.35
C GLU A 88 23.64 17.38 28.62
N VAL A 89 23.75 16.24 29.32
CA VAL A 89 23.43 14.91 28.75
C VAL A 89 21.91 14.61 28.81
N LEU A 90 21.16 15.31 29.66
CA LEU A 90 19.71 15.11 29.80
C LEU A 90 18.86 15.44 28.54
N PRO A 91 19.08 16.52 27.77
CA PRO A 91 18.18 16.87 26.67
C PRO A 91 18.24 15.91 25.47
N SER A 92 19.39 15.28 25.20
CA SER A 92 19.51 14.33 24.08
C SER A 92 18.81 13.00 24.36
N ILE A 93 18.88 12.50 25.60
CA ILE A 93 18.16 11.30 26.04
C ILE A 93 16.64 11.52 25.96
N GLY A 94 16.17 12.71 26.34
CA GLY A 94 14.76 13.09 26.22
C GLY A 94 14.26 13.06 24.78
N VAL A 95 15.05 13.55 23.83
CA VAL A 95 14.69 13.53 22.40
C VAL A 95 14.68 12.11 21.83
N VAL A 96 15.65 11.26 22.18
CA VAL A 96 15.64 9.83 21.76
C VAL A 96 14.41 9.11 22.31
N ALA A 97 14.08 9.33 23.59
CA ALA A 97 12.94 8.67 24.22
C ALA A 97 11.60 9.09 23.58
N VAL A 98 11.42 10.39 23.33
CA VAL A 98 10.16 10.93 22.80
C VAL A 98 10.02 10.67 21.29
N MET A 99 11.07 10.88 20.50
CA MET A 99 11.00 10.75 19.04
C MET A 99 11.28 9.33 18.54
N GLY A 100 11.98 8.51 19.33
CA GLY A 100 12.36 7.14 18.97
C GLY A 100 11.52 6.09 19.68
N ALA A 101 11.62 6.01 21.00
CA ALA A 101 11.02 4.93 21.77
C ALA A 101 9.48 4.98 21.78
N LEU A 102 8.88 6.18 21.87
CA LEU A 102 7.42 6.31 21.93
C LEU A 102 6.72 5.86 20.62
N PRO A 103 7.18 6.24 19.40
CA PRO A 103 6.63 5.69 18.16
C PRO A 103 6.86 4.19 17.99
N ILE A 104 8.04 3.66 18.38
CA ILE A 104 8.31 2.21 18.35
C ILE A 104 7.30 1.48 19.24
N TRP A 105 7.13 1.94 20.49
CA TRP A 105 6.21 1.33 21.43
C TRP A 105 4.76 1.37 20.92
N LEU A 106 4.32 2.51 20.36
CA LEU A 106 3.01 2.65 19.73
C LEU A 106 2.84 1.70 18.53
N GLY A 107 3.88 1.55 17.70
CA GLY A 107 3.90 0.66 16.54
C GLY A 107 3.80 -0.82 16.93
N VAL A 108 4.64 -1.26 17.87
CA VAL A 108 4.65 -2.63 18.42
C VAL A 108 3.33 -2.95 19.12
N SER A 109 2.81 -2.03 19.94
CA SER A 109 1.51 -2.17 20.61
C SER A 109 0.37 -2.33 19.61
N LYS A 110 0.38 -1.57 18.50
CA LYS A 110 -0.58 -1.74 17.40
C LYS A 110 -0.44 -3.09 16.72
N HIS A 111 0.78 -3.53 16.40
CA HIS A 111 1.00 -4.84 15.78
C HIS A 111 0.48 -5.99 16.64
N ARG A 112 0.73 -5.96 17.96
CA ARG A 112 0.23 -6.98 18.89
C ARG A 112 -1.30 -6.99 18.99
N ARG A 113 -1.94 -5.81 18.92
CA ARG A 113 -3.40 -5.68 18.99
C ARG A 113 -4.11 -6.08 17.68
N TYR A 114 -3.44 -5.93 16.53
CA TYR A 114 -4.00 -6.09 15.18
C TYR A 114 -3.26 -7.15 14.34
N ASN A 115 -2.87 -8.26 14.97
CA ASN A 115 -2.27 -9.39 14.27
C ASN A 115 -3.33 -10.21 13.50
N LEU A 116 -2.87 -11.04 12.55
CA LEU A 116 -3.72 -11.91 11.73
C LEU A 116 -4.52 -12.91 12.57
N SER A 117 -3.91 -13.46 13.62
CA SER A 117 -4.58 -14.44 14.49
C SER A 117 -5.80 -13.84 15.19
N ARG A 118 -5.69 -12.60 15.73
CA ARG A 118 -6.85 -11.92 16.34
C ARG A 118 -7.90 -11.55 15.31
N GLU A 119 -7.49 -11.21 14.09
CA GLU A 119 -8.44 -10.95 13.01
C GLU A 119 -9.29 -12.19 12.71
N GLN A 120 -8.65 -13.36 12.57
CA GLN A 120 -9.33 -14.63 12.38
C GLN A 120 -10.29 -14.93 13.54
N VAL A 121 -9.85 -14.76 14.79
CA VAL A 121 -10.71 -14.95 15.97
C VAL A 121 -11.95 -14.05 15.91
N VAL A 122 -11.79 -12.79 15.51
CA VAL A 122 -12.92 -11.85 15.39
C VAL A 122 -13.87 -12.25 14.26
N LEU A 123 -13.35 -12.72 13.14
CA LEU A 123 -14.16 -13.21 12.03
C LEU A 123 -14.89 -14.52 12.38
N THR A 124 -14.24 -15.42 13.12
CA THR A 124 -14.89 -16.65 13.60
C THR A 124 -15.97 -16.35 14.63
N ASP A 125 -15.73 -15.43 15.56
CA ASP A 125 -16.73 -15.00 16.55
C ASP A 125 -17.92 -14.32 15.86
N TYR A 126 -17.65 -13.49 14.86
CA TYR A 126 -18.68 -12.87 14.04
C TYR A 126 -19.49 -13.89 13.25
N ALA A 127 -18.85 -14.91 12.66
CA ALA A 127 -19.52 -15.97 11.94
C ALA A 127 -20.45 -16.78 12.86
N LYS A 128 -19.99 -17.11 14.08
CA LYS A 128 -20.76 -17.85 15.09
C LYS A 128 -21.93 -17.05 15.64
N THR A 129 -21.69 -15.81 16.05
CA THR A 129 -22.67 -15.01 16.79
C THR A 129 -23.54 -14.13 15.91
N GLY A 130 -23.08 -13.80 14.69
CA GLY A 130 -23.70 -12.77 13.85
C GLY A 130 -23.48 -11.34 14.34
N PHE A 131 -22.73 -11.15 15.44
CA PHE A 131 -22.48 -9.84 16.05
C PHE A 131 -20.99 -9.55 16.18
N LEU A 132 -20.59 -8.33 15.82
CA LEU A 132 -19.24 -7.86 16.04
C LEU A 132 -19.12 -7.31 17.46
N ASP A 133 -18.01 -7.64 18.15
CA ASP A 133 -17.70 -7.06 19.45
C ASP A 133 -17.75 -5.51 19.40
N ARG A 134 -18.30 -4.91 20.47
CA ARG A 134 -18.50 -3.47 20.65
C ARG A 134 -17.24 -2.68 20.34
N LYS A 135 -16.05 -3.20 20.67
CA LYS A 135 -14.76 -2.54 20.38
C LYS A 135 -14.50 -2.36 18.88
N TYR A 136 -14.84 -3.34 18.04
CA TYR A 136 -14.63 -3.28 16.60
C TYR A 136 -15.78 -2.53 15.92
N ARG A 137 -17.02 -2.75 16.40
CA ARG A 137 -18.18 -1.99 15.94
C ARG A 137 -17.98 -0.48 16.09
N ARG A 138 -17.48 -0.01 17.24
CA ARG A 138 -17.17 1.42 17.45
C ARG A 138 -16.15 1.95 16.44
N ARG A 139 -15.15 1.16 16.06
CA ARG A 139 -14.10 1.55 15.11
C ARG A 139 -14.57 1.48 13.65
N LEU A 140 -15.57 0.65 13.36
CA LEU A 140 -16.20 0.52 12.05
C LEU A 140 -17.34 1.52 11.82
N ARG A 141 -17.88 2.15 12.87
CA ARG A 141 -19.03 3.10 12.79
C ARG A 141 -18.87 4.23 11.77
N GLY A 142 -17.65 4.57 11.35
CA GLY A 142 -17.39 5.56 10.30
C GLY A 142 -17.19 4.98 8.88
N ILE A 143 -17.19 3.65 8.70
CA ILE A 143 -16.84 2.97 7.45
C ILE A 143 -17.94 2.01 7.00
N CYS A 144 -18.49 1.18 7.90
CA CYS A 144 -19.61 0.28 7.64
C CYS A 144 -20.44 0.14 8.93
N ARG A 145 -21.76 0.34 8.89
CA ARG A 145 -22.63 -0.08 10.00
C ARG A 145 -22.76 -1.61 9.90
N PRO A 146 -22.28 -2.39 10.90
CA PRO A 146 -22.44 -3.84 10.82
C PRO A 146 -23.93 -4.16 10.87
N VAL A 147 -24.38 -4.96 9.91
CA VAL A 147 -25.76 -5.44 9.89
C VAL A 147 -25.91 -6.43 11.03
N PRO A 148 -26.82 -6.17 12.00
CA PRO A 148 -27.11 -7.14 13.04
C PRO A 148 -27.70 -8.38 12.36
N GLY A 149 -27.04 -9.52 12.49
CA GLY A 149 -27.63 -10.78 12.07
C GLY A 149 -28.85 -11.06 12.93
N ASN A 150 -30.05 -10.97 12.36
CA ASN A 150 -31.17 -11.73 12.89
C ASN A 150 -30.81 -13.22 12.74
N ARG A 151 -31.23 -13.98 13.76
CA ARG A 151 -30.89 -15.39 13.96
C ARG A 151 -31.26 -16.22 12.74
N THR A 152 -30.51 -17.32 12.61
CA THR A 152 -30.51 -18.38 11.60
C THR A 152 -29.83 -17.99 10.28
N TRP A 153 -28.73 -18.69 10.03
CA TRP A 153 -28.29 -18.98 8.68
C TRP A 153 -29.25 -20.06 8.15
N PRO A 154 -30.14 -19.80 7.18
CA PRO A 154 -30.64 -20.88 6.37
C PRO A 154 -29.62 -21.12 5.25
N ALA A 155 -29.28 -22.37 5.00
CA ALA A 155 -29.41 -23.04 3.69
C ALA A 155 -29.32 -22.25 2.35
N VAL A 156 -28.68 -21.08 2.25
CA VAL A 156 -28.56 -20.33 0.97
C VAL A 156 -27.31 -20.76 0.16
N VAL A 157 -26.62 -21.81 0.59
CA VAL A 157 -25.61 -22.50 -0.26
C VAL A 157 -26.26 -23.61 -1.10
N THR A 158 -27.55 -23.91 -0.93
CA THR A 158 -28.25 -24.95 -1.71
C THR A 158 -29.23 -24.44 -2.78
N ASP A 159 -29.47 -23.14 -2.91
CA ASP A 159 -30.42 -22.61 -3.92
C ASP A 159 -29.80 -22.23 -5.27
N THR A 160 -28.54 -22.60 -5.53
CA THR A 160 -27.94 -22.46 -6.87
C THR A 160 -27.79 -23.79 -7.62
N LEU A 161 -28.31 -24.89 -7.07
CA LEU A 161 -28.29 -26.22 -7.70
C LEU A 161 -29.60 -26.99 -7.46
N ALA A 162 -30.74 -26.43 -7.84
CA ALA A 162 -31.94 -27.20 -8.11
C ALA A 162 -32.15 -27.29 -9.64
N PRO A 163 -31.78 -28.40 -10.29
CA PRO A 163 -32.14 -28.65 -11.68
C PRO A 163 -33.58 -29.18 -11.73
N GLY A 164 -34.54 -28.33 -12.11
CA GLY A 164 -35.89 -28.80 -12.43
C GLY A 164 -37.02 -27.93 -11.89
N ALA A 165 -37.33 -26.85 -12.60
CA ALA A 165 -38.68 -26.29 -12.66
C ALA A 165 -38.79 -25.47 -13.95
N LEU A 166 -39.15 -26.16 -15.04
CA LEU A 166 -39.58 -25.52 -16.28
C LEU A 166 -40.93 -24.82 -16.03
N PRO A 167 -41.08 -23.52 -16.32
CA PRO A 167 -42.41 -22.94 -16.45
C PRO A 167 -43.12 -23.51 -17.70
N PRO A 168 -44.45 -23.68 -17.66
CA PRO A 168 -45.21 -24.33 -18.73
C PRO A 168 -45.13 -23.55 -20.05
N VAL A 169 -44.91 -24.32 -21.10
CA VAL A 169 -44.89 -23.93 -22.51
C VAL A 169 -46.26 -23.38 -22.90
N ALA A 170 -46.34 -22.08 -23.15
CA ALA A 170 -47.40 -21.50 -23.97
C ALA A 170 -46.99 -21.63 -25.44
N ALA A 171 -47.72 -22.46 -26.18
CA ALA A 171 -47.55 -22.67 -27.60
C ALA A 171 -47.97 -21.41 -28.39
N THR A 172 -47.12 -20.92 -29.29
CA THR A 172 -47.46 -19.94 -30.33
C THR A 172 -46.55 -20.21 -31.56
N PRO A 173 -47.07 -20.08 -32.80
CA PRO A 173 -46.71 -20.94 -33.96
C PRO A 173 -45.47 -20.49 -34.78
N PRO A 174 -45.03 -21.30 -35.78
CA PRO A 174 -43.77 -21.10 -36.48
C PRO A 174 -43.92 -20.32 -37.81
N ALA A 175 -43.09 -19.30 -38.01
CA ALA A 175 -42.64 -18.69 -39.28
C ALA A 175 -41.89 -17.39 -38.89
N THR A 176 -40.70 -17.02 -39.34
CA THR A 176 -40.02 -17.10 -40.63
C THR A 176 -38.53 -16.77 -40.37
N PRO A 177 -37.54 -17.30 -41.13
CA PRO A 177 -36.15 -16.88 -40.96
C PRO A 177 -35.93 -15.53 -41.66
N ALA A 178 -35.91 -14.45 -40.90
CA ALA A 178 -35.49 -13.13 -41.38
C ALA A 178 -34.10 -12.79 -40.83
N THR A 179 -33.16 -12.97 -41.73
CA THR A 179 -31.82 -12.41 -41.84
C THR A 179 -31.71 -10.97 -41.32
N ASP A 180 -30.56 -10.67 -40.70
CA ASP A 180 -29.98 -9.33 -40.53
C ASP A 180 -30.74 -8.27 -39.74
N SER A 181 -30.49 -8.23 -38.43
CA SER A 181 -30.06 -6.99 -37.76
C SER A 181 -29.49 -7.28 -36.38
N ALA A 182 -28.42 -8.06 -36.35
CA ALA A 182 -27.46 -8.00 -35.26
C ALA A 182 -26.65 -6.71 -35.41
N ALA A 183 -27.27 -5.57 -35.11
CA ALA A 183 -26.56 -4.34 -34.72
C ALA A 183 -25.97 -4.55 -33.31
N ARG A 184 -25.19 -5.63 -33.17
CA ARG A 184 -24.18 -5.77 -32.14
C ARG A 184 -23.15 -4.73 -32.50
N VAL A 185 -23.28 -3.56 -31.88
CA VAL A 185 -22.26 -2.51 -31.89
C VAL A 185 -20.98 -3.15 -31.35
N ARG A 186 -20.24 -3.78 -32.25
CA ARG A 186 -18.90 -4.28 -32.02
C ARG A 186 -18.03 -3.04 -32.17
N PRO A 187 -17.40 -2.58 -31.08
CA PRO A 187 -16.68 -1.33 -31.06
C PRO A 187 -15.51 -1.41 -32.04
N ALA A 188 -15.24 -0.28 -32.68
CA ALA A 188 -14.18 -0.06 -33.66
C ALA A 188 -12.92 -0.90 -33.36
N ALA A 189 -12.79 -1.98 -34.13
CA ALA A 189 -11.53 -2.64 -34.38
C ALA A 189 -10.65 -1.66 -35.16
N ALA A 190 -9.79 -0.92 -34.47
CA ALA A 190 -8.75 -0.11 -35.11
C ALA A 190 -7.37 -0.27 -34.46
N THR A 191 -7.24 -1.13 -33.45
CA THR A 191 -5.93 -1.54 -32.92
C THR A 191 -5.99 -3.03 -32.63
N GLY A 192 -5.26 -3.86 -33.39
CA GLY A 192 -5.29 -5.33 -33.32
C GLY A 192 -4.75 -5.96 -32.04
N TYR A 193 -4.99 -5.35 -30.88
CA TYR A 193 -4.62 -5.89 -29.58
C TYR A 193 -5.73 -6.78 -29.04
N THR A 194 -5.35 -8.00 -28.64
CA THR A 194 -6.27 -8.91 -27.97
C THR A 194 -6.53 -8.46 -26.53
N MET A 195 -7.56 -9.03 -25.90
CA MET A 195 -7.79 -8.82 -24.46
C MET A 195 -6.59 -9.27 -23.62
N ALA A 196 -5.94 -10.37 -24.03
CA ALA A 196 -4.70 -10.85 -23.41
C ALA A 196 -3.57 -9.81 -23.51
N ASP A 197 -3.38 -9.21 -24.69
CA ASP A 197 -2.36 -8.15 -24.86
C ASP A 197 -2.66 -6.92 -24.01
N SER A 198 -3.93 -6.59 -23.82
CA SER A 198 -4.36 -5.49 -22.96
C SER A 198 -4.08 -5.78 -21.48
N LEU A 199 -4.29 -7.03 -21.03
CA LEU A 199 -3.95 -7.46 -19.67
C LEU A 199 -2.44 -7.48 -19.44
N ASP A 200 -1.67 -7.95 -20.41
CA ASP A 200 -0.21 -7.90 -20.37
C ASP A 200 0.29 -6.45 -20.33
N ALA A 201 -0.35 -5.54 -21.07
CA ALA A 201 -0.03 -4.12 -21.02
C ALA A 201 -0.30 -3.50 -19.65
N VAL A 202 -1.39 -3.89 -18.98
CA VAL A 202 -1.65 -3.49 -17.59
C VAL A 202 -0.55 -4.00 -16.66
N ALA A 203 -0.08 -5.24 -16.85
CA ALA A 203 1.04 -5.77 -16.10
C ALA A 203 2.34 -4.98 -16.34
N GLY A 204 2.64 -4.65 -17.60
CA GLY A 204 3.76 -3.80 -17.97
C GLY A 204 3.68 -2.39 -17.39
N LEU A 205 2.49 -1.79 -17.34
CA LEU A 205 2.25 -0.50 -16.67
C LEU A 205 2.56 -0.59 -15.17
N PHE A 206 2.07 -1.62 -14.47
CA PHE A 206 2.32 -1.78 -13.04
C PHE A 206 3.80 -2.05 -12.74
N ALA A 207 4.46 -2.87 -13.55
CA ALA A 207 5.89 -3.14 -13.43
C ALA A 207 6.72 -1.85 -13.64
N SER A 208 6.45 -1.11 -14.72
CA SER A 208 7.16 0.14 -15.01
C SER A 208 6.95 1.22 -13.93
N ARG A 209 5.74 1.33 -13.36
CA ARG A 209 5.46 2.26 -12.26
C ARG A 209 6.17 1.87 -10.96
N ARG A 210 6.23 0.57 -10.64
CA ARG A 210 7.01 0.10 -9.48
C ARG A 210 8.50 0.34 -9.62
N LEU A 211 9.05 0.09 -10.81
CA LEU A 211 10.45 0.40 -11.13
C LEU A 211 10.71 1.91 -10.99
N GLY A 212 9.79 2.76 -11.46
CA GLY A 212 9.86 4.21 -11.23
C GLY A 212 9.84 4.58 -9.74
N GLY A 213 9.09 3.84 -8.92
CA GLY A 213 9.09 3.97 -7.47
C GLY A 213 10.40 3.56 -6.79
N GLN A 214 11.29 2.83 -7.49
CA GLN A 214 12.61 2.44 -7.01
C GLN A 214 13.71 3.45 -7.36
N ILE A 215 13.44 4.47 -8.17
CA ILE A 215 14.42 5.55 -8.46
C ILE A 215 15.02 6.19 -7.18
N PRO A 216 14.27 6.45 -6.10
CA PRO A 216 14.85 6.99 -4.86
C PRO A 216 15.82 6.02 -4.17
N LEU A 217 15.77 4.74 -4.52
CA LEU A 217 16.72 3.74 -4.03
C LEU A 217 18.12 4.01 -4.61
N LEU A 218 18.23 4.68 -5.76
CA LEU A 218 19.50 5.21 -6.26
C LEU A 218 20.07 6.30 -5.35
N ALA A 219 19.21 7.04 -4.63
CA ALA A 219 19.63 8.01 -3.61
C ALA A 219 20.11 7.34 -2.30
N VAL A 220 19.86 6.03 -2.11
CA VAL A 220 20.37 5.29 -0.96
C VAL A 220 21.88 5.10 -1.03
N LEU A 221 22.47 4.98 -2.23
CA LEU A 221 23.92 4.87 -2.41
C LEU A 221 24.69 6.12 -1.93
N PRO A 222 24.38 7.35 -2.40
CA PRO A 222 25.02 8.56 -1.90
C PRO A 222 24.66 8.81 -0.43
N ALA A 223 23.46 8.45 0.01
CA ALA A 223 23.09 8.52 1.42
C ALA A 223 23.94 7.58 2.30
N ALA A 224 24.17 6.33 1.86
CA ALA A 224 25.04 5.39 2.52
C ALA A 224 26.48 5.92 2.56
N ARG A 225 26.97 6.50 1.45
CA ARG A 225 28.29 7.14 1.40
C ARG A 225 28.42 8.34 2.35
N LEU A 226 27.35 9.12 2.51
CA LEU A 226 27.30 10.20 3.50
C LEU A 226 27.28 9.67 4.94
N MET A 227 26.59 8.55 5.18
CA MET A 227 26.49 7.92 6.50
C MET A 227 27.76 7.19 6.92
N THR A 228 28.46 6.52 6.01
CA THR A 228 29.74 5.87 6.31
C THR A 228 30.89 6.87 6.44
N GLY A 229 30.63 8.14 6.09
CA GLY A 229 31.66 9.07 5.68
C GLY A 229 32.36 8.57 4.41
N SER A 230 32.94 9.47 3.64
CA SER A 230 34.17 9.04 2.97
C SER A 230 35.14 8.76 4.10
N SER A 231 35.40 7.49 4.44
CA SER A 231 36.56 7.10 5.24
C SER A 231 37.84 7.31 4.43
N GLY A 232 37.93 8.47 3.78
CA GLY A 232 39.07 8.94 3.04
C GLY A 232 40.00 9.53 4.06
N LYS A 233 41.16 8.90 4.18
CA LYS A 233 42.31 9.53 4.77
C LYS A 233 42.58 10.82 4.00
N GLU A 234 42.44 11.96 4.66
CA GLU A 234 42.74 13.25 4.05
C GLU A 234 44.22 13.54 4.35
N TYR A 235 45.00 13.83 3.32
CA TYR A 235 46.41 14.15 3.51
C TYR A 235 46.52 15.53 4.14
N ASN A 236 46.99 15.60 5.37
CA ASN A 236 47.25 16.87 6.02
C ASN A 236 48.63 17.38 5.59
N MET A 237 48.65 18.40 4.72
CA MET A 237 49.89 18.99 4.20
C MET A 237 50.82 19.54 5.30
N TYR A 238 50.30 19.87 6.48
CA TYR A 238 51.10 20.42 7.58
C TYR A 238 51.77 19.35 8.44
N THR A 239 51.15 18.18 8.59
CA THR A 239 51.71 17.07 9.38
C THR A 239 52.39 16.02 8.50
N GLY A 240 52.19 16.08 7.18
CA GLY A 240 52.69 15.09 6.22
C GLY A 240 52.06 13.71 6.39
N GLN A 241 51.00 13.61 7.19
CA GLN A 241 50.33 12.36 7.52
C GLN A 241 48.90 12.33 7.01
N PHE A 242 48.43 11.12 6.75
CA PHE A 242 47.06 10.84 6.41
C PHE A 242 46.21 10.77 7.70
N GLU A 243 45.30 11.72 7.86
CA GLU A 243 44.42 11.77 9.03
C GLU A 243 43.04 11.19 8.70
N ASP A 244 42.51 10.39 9.62
CA ASP A 244 41.17 9.82 9.49
C ASP A 244 40.11 10.90 9.74
N LYS A 245 39.46 11.36 8.68
CA LYS A 245 38.37 12.33 8.78
C LYS A 245 37.11 11.64 9.30
N LYS A 246 36.72 11.91 10.55
CA LYS A 246 35.45 11.43 11.10
C LYS A 246 34.29 12.04 10.30
N ALA A 247 33.31 11.21 9.95
CA ALA A 247 32.10 11.65 9.27
C ALA A 247 31.42 12.75 10.10
N SER A 248 31.13 13.90 9.48
CA SER A 248 30.43 14.98 10.19
C SER A 248 29.02 14.50 10.56
N GLY A 249 28.57 14.81 11.79
CA GLY A 249 27.21 14.46 12.21
C GLY A 249 26.12 15.01 11.29
N GLY A 250 26.38 16.15 10.63
CA GLY A 250 25.51 16.72 9.60
C GLY A 250 25.40 15.84 8.35
N ALA A 251 26.51 15.28 7.86
CA ALA A 251 26.50 14.36 6.73
C ALA A 251 25.71 13.08 7.04
N ILE A 252 25.86 12.55 8.24
CA ILE A 252 25.14 11.35 8.66
C ILE A 252 23.63 11.62 8.78
N ALA A 253 23.24 12.76 9.39
CA ALA A 253 21.85 13.17 9.47
C ALA A 253 21.22 13.40 8.08
N ALA A 254 21.96 14.03 7.16
CA ALA A 254 21.52 14.22 5.78
C ALA A 254 21.34 12.88 5.03
N GLY A 255 22.28 11.95 5.20
CA GLY A 255 22.18 10.60 4.64
C GLY A 255 20.94 9.86 5.16
N LEU A 256 20.70 9.86 6.47
CA LEU A 256 19.50 9.23 7.02
C LEU A 256 18.20 9.90 6.56
N GLY A 257 18.17 11.23 6.46
CA GLY A 257 17.04 11.96 5.91
C GLY A 257 16.72 11.55 4.47
N LEU A 258 17.74 11.37 3.64
CA LEU A 258 17.60 10.84 2.28
C LEU A 258 17.04 9.42 2.28
N VAL A 259 17.55 8.52 3.12
CA VAL A 259 17.05 7.13 3.19
C VAL A 259 15.57 7.11 3.59
N VAL A 260 15.19 7.84 4.64
CA VAL A 260 13.80 7.89 5.12
C VAL A 260 12.88 8.53 4.09
N GLY A 261 13.31 9.62 3.46
CA GLY A 261 12.58 10.28 2.36
C GLY A 261 12.37 9.34 1.18
N SER A 262 13.42 8.63 0.76
CA SER A 262 13.38 7.65 -0.33
C SER A 262 12.43 6.50 -0.05
N PHE A 263 12.48 5.92 1.16
CA PHE A 263 11.55 4.85 1.54
C PHE A 263 10.10 5.33 1.61
N THR A 264 9.86 6.52 2.17
CA THR A 264 8.52 7.11 2.27
C THR A 264 7.94 7.35 0.88
N TYR A 265 8.72 7.94 -0.02
CA TYR A 265 8.34 8.12 -1.42
C TYR A 265 8.01 6.77 -2.08
N MET A 266 8.86 5.75 -1.90
CA MET A 266 8.65 4.43 -2.49
C MET A 266 7.33 3.81 -2.04
N ILE A 267 6.99 3.90 -0.75
CA ILE A 267 5.73 3.38 -0.21
C ILE A 267 4.53 4.12 -0.81
N LEU A 268 4.54 5.46 -0.80
CA LEU A 268 3.43 6.24 -1.35
C LEU A 268 3.26 5.98 -2.85
N HIS A 269 4.36 6.00 -3.61
CA HIS A 269 4.35 5.81 -5.07
C HIS A 269 3.94 4.39 -5.49
N ASN A 270 4.32 3.36 -4.72
CA ASN A 270 4.02 1.97 -5.05
C ASN A 270 2.65 1.50 -4.52
N SER A 271 2.06 2.21 -3.55
CA SER A 271 0.76 1.85 -2.95
C SER A 271 -0.41 1.68 -3.94
N PRO A 272 -0.53 2.46 -5.05
CA PRO A 272 -1.60 2.22 -6.02
C PRO A 272 -1.30 1.07 -6.98
N TYR A 273 -0.05 0.61 -7.08
CA TYR A 273 0.40 -0.34 -8.09
C TYR A 273 0.77 -1.71 -7.49
N THR A 274 0.08 -2.19 -6.46
CA THR A 274 0.37 -3.47 -5.78
C THR A 274 -0.03 -4.71 -6.59
N GLN A 275 0.53 -5.89 -6.26
CA GLN A 275 0.19 -7.13 -6.97
C GLN A 275 -1.27 -7.54 -6.76
N ALA A 276 -1.81 -7.25 -5.57
CA ALA A 276 -3.21 -7.51 -5.25
C ALA A 276 -4.15 -6.77 -6.21
N LYS A 277 -3.88 -5.49 -6.50
CA LYS A 277 -4.69 -4.70 -7.45
C LYS A 277 -4.57 -5.20 -8.89
N LEU A 278 -3.39 -5.65 -9.28
CA LEU A 278 -3.19 -6.24 -10.61
C LEU A 278 -3.99 -7.55 -10.73
N ALA A 279 -3.95 -8.40 -9.70
CA ALA A 279 -4.73 -9.63 -9.66
C ALA A 279 -6.23 -9.33 -9.68
N GLU A 280 -6.70 -8.33 -8.92
CA GLU A 280 -8.11 -7.89 -8.91
C GLU A 280 -8.56 -7.40 -10.30
N ILE A 281 -7.75 -6.59 -10.99
CA ILE A 281 -8.09 -6.13 -12.35
C ILE A 281 -8.13 -7.32 -13.31
N ARG A 282 -7.19 -8.25 -13.19
CA ARG A 282 -7.11 -9.43 -14.04
C ARG A 282 -8.32 -10.34 -13.85
N THR A 283 -8.68 -10.68 -12.61
CA THR A 283 -9.84 -11.53 -12.32
C THR A 283 -11.15 -10.86 -12.75
N ALA A 284 -11.29 -9.54 -12.56
CA ALA A 284 -12.45 -8.80 -13.05
C ALA A 284 -12.55 -8.85 -14.58
N CYS A 285 -11.42 -8.70 -15.28
CA CYS A 285 -11.36 -8.76 -16.74
C CYS A 285 -11.63 -10.16 -17.30
N GLU A 286 -11.13 -11.21 -16.64
CA GLU A 286 -11.43 -12.60 -16.96
C GLU A 286 -12.92 -12.92 -16.76
N ALA A 287 -13.59 -12.23 -15.82
CA ALA A 287 -15.04 -12.26 -15.65
C ALA A 287 -15.82 -11.39 -16.67
N GLY A 288 -15.15 -10.84 -17.69
CA GLY A 288 -15.76 -10.03 -18.74
C GLY A 288 -15.94 -8.55 -18.39
N ALA A 289 -15.46 -8.08 -17.22
CA ALA A 289 -15.50 -6.66 -16.90
C ALA A 289 -14.50 -5.87 -17.78
N PRO A 290 -14.85 -4.66 -18.25
CA PRO A 290 -13.92 -3.84 -19.00
C PRO A 290 -12.78 -3.33 -18.09
N ILE A 291 -11.59 -3.13 -18.68
CA ILE A 291 -10.45 -2.53 -17.97
C ILE A 291 -10.84 -1.15 -17.41
N PRO A 292 -10.56 -0.84 -16.13
CA PRO A 292 -10.95 0.42 -15.53
C PRO A 292 -10.47 1.62 -16.36
N ALA A 293 -11.37 2.60 -16.60
CA ALA A 293 -11.07 3.76 -17.45
C ALA A 293 -9.80 4.53 -17.01
N LYS A 294 -9.58 4.65 -15.70
CA LYS A 294 -8.37 5.29 -15.14
C LYS A 294 -7.08 4.58 -15.55
N VAL A 295 -7.10 3.25 -15.67
CA VAL A 295 -5.96 2.45 -16.09
C VAL A 295 -5.80 2.54 -17.61
N ARG A 296 -6.90 2.48 -18.36
CA ARG A 296 -6.90 2.62 -19.82
C ARG A 296 -6.22 3.90 -20.32
N VAL A 297 -6.51 5.05 -19.70
CA VAL A 297 -5.89 6.34 -20.05
C VAL A 297 -4.38 6.35 -19.81
N LEU A 298 -3.88 5.51 -18.89
CA LEU A 298 -2.46 5.41 -18.57
C LEU A 298 -1.71 4.40 -19.46
N LEU A 299 -2.44 3.57 -20.23
CA LEU A 299 -1.82 2.63 -21.16
C LEU A 299 -1.23 3.40 -22.35
N LYS A 300 0.00 3.03 -22.70
CA LYS A 300 0.81 3.60 -23.77
C LYS A 300 1.43 2.44 -24.55
N PRO A 301 1.81 2.60 -25.82
CA PRO A 301 2.38 1.53 -26.63
C PRO A 301 3.54 0.77 -25.94
N ARG A 302 4.46 1.51 -25.30
CA ARG A 302 5.57 0.94 -24.50
C ARG A 302 5.13 -0.06 -23.41
N HIS A 303 3.91 0.07 -22.89
CA HIS A 303 3.41 -0.82 -21.84
C HIS A 303 3.01 -2.18 -22.41
N PHE A 304 2.56 -2.24 -23.66
CA PHE A 304 2.29 -3.50 -24.36
C PHE A 304 3.58 -4.28 -24.62
N GLU A 305 4.66 -3.59 -25.02
CA GLU A 305 5.98 -4.20 -25.17
C GLU A 305 6.52 -4.75 -23.86
N ALA A 306 6.49 -3.94 -22.80
CA ALA A 306 6.90 -4.37 -21.46
C ALA A 306 6.08 -5.56 -20.93
N GLY A 307 4.78 -5.58 -21.22
CA GLY A 307 3.89 -6.70 -20.89
C GLY A 307 4.30 -8.00 -21.56
N ARG A 308 4.57 -7.95 -22.88
CA ARG A 308 5.05 -9.10 -23.65
C ARG A 308 6.40 -9.61 -23.15
N GLU A 309 7.31 -8.70 -22.82
CA GLU A 309 8.62 -9.08 -22.26
C GLU A 309 8.46 -9.82 -20.92
N GLU A 310 7.62 -9.30 -20.02
CA GLU A 310 7.39 -9.93 -18.71
C GLU A 310 6.70 -11.29 -18.83
N ARG A 311 5.75 -11.45 -19.77
CA ARG A 311 5.15 -12.75 -20.13
C ARG A 311 6.21 -13.74 -20.60
N ASN A 312 7.08 -13.34 -21.53
CA ASN A 312 8.18 -14.17 -22.03
C ASN A 312 9.15 -14.54 -20.90
N ARG A 313 9.45 -13.62 -19.99
CA ARG A 313 10.27 -13.87 -18.81
C ARG A 313 9.65 -14.89 -17.87
N GLN A 314 8.33 -14.83 -17.66
CA GLN A 314 7.60 -15.82 -16.86
C GLN A 314 7.63 -17.21 -17.50
N LEU A 315 7.41 -17.31 -18.81
CA LEU A 315 7.51 -18.57 -19.55
C LEU A 315 8.90 -19.20 -19.42
N ARG A 316 9.97 -18.40 -19.56
CA ARG A 316 11.35 -18.86 -19.35
C ARG A 316 11.60 -19.36 -17.92
N ARG A 317 11.05 -18.68 -16.91
CA ARG A 317 11.15 -19.11 -15.51
C ARG A 317 10.38 -20.40 -15.25
N ALA A 318 9.22 -20.58 -15.87
CA ALA A 318 8.44 -21.81 -15.76
C ALA A 318 9.17 -22.99 -16.40
N ALA A 319 9.74 -22.81 -17.59
CA ALA A 319 10.53 -23.84 -18.28
C ALA A 319 11.73 -24.30 -17.42
N ARG A 320 12.42 -23.38 -16.75
CA ARG A 320 13.55 -23.72 -15.85
C ARG A 320 13.16 -24.50 -14.60
N LYS A 321 11.89 -24.46 -14.17
CA LYS A 321 11.44 -25.20 -12.97
C LYS A 321 11.08 -26.66 -13.27
N ILE A 322 10.99 -27.01 -14.55
CA ILE A 322 10.64 -28.36 -15.00
C ILE A 322 11.91 -29.22 -15.17
N HIS A 323 13.08 -28.59 -15.23
CA HIS A 323 14.40 -29.22 -15.20
C HIS A 323 14.99 -29.19 -13.79
#